data_AF-A0A933AD71-F1
#
_entry.id   AF-A0A933AD71-F1
#
_cell.length_a   1.000
_cell.length_b   1.000
_cell.length_c   1.000
_cell.angle_alpha   90.00
_cell.angle_beta   90.00
_cell.angle_gamma   90.00
#
_symmetry.space_group_name_H-M   'P 1'
#
loop_
_entity.id
_entity.type
_entity.pdbx_description
1 polymer ?
#
loop_
_entity_poly.entity_id
_entity_poly.type
_entity_poly.pdbx_seq_one_letter_code
_entity_poly.pdbx_strand_id
1 'polypeptide(L)'
;MPRCLQCCDRRSSTSTSPRKRGEEAFSIFCRLGIRPVHRPDLHLRAWEIAKELNTPRVYDMHCVALAELEGCELYTADRGLLRKLGARRRWAKGIGGF
;
A
#
# COMPACT_ATOMS: atom_id res chain seq x y z
N MET A 1 32.97 0.50 42.16
CA MET A 1 32.20 -0.03 41.01
C MET A 1 30.70 0.13 41.30
N PRO A 2 30.03 1.22 40.87
CA PRO A 2 28.60 1.36 41.10
C PRO A 2 27.79 0.79 39.91
N ARG A 3 26.76 0.01 40.25
CA ARG A 3 25.79 -0.59 39.33
C ARG A 3 25.02 0.48 38.56
N CYS A 4 24.96 0.33 37.24
CA CYS A 4 24.15 1.16 36.34
C CYS A 4 22.65 0.86 36.57
N LEU A 5 22.01 1.65 37.43
CA LEU A 5 20.55 1.77 37.53
C LEU A 5 20.06 2.61 36.34
N GLN A 6 19.88 2.00 35.18
CA GLN A 6 19.16 2.61 34.06
C GLN A 6 18.58 1.52 33.14
N CYS A 7 17.87 0.57 33.77
CA CYS A 7 16.79 -0.17 33.11
C CYS A 7 15.51 0.65 33.26
N CYS A 8 14.77 0.82 32.15
CA CYS A 8 13.39 1.30 32.09
C CYS A 8 13.17 2.81 32.27
N ASP A 9 13.57 3.63 31.28
CA ASP A 9 12.76 4.83 31.00
C ASP A 9 12.84 5.30 29.53
N ARG A 10 12.20 4.54 28.64
CA ARG A 10 11.97 4.97 27.24
C ARG A 10 10.59 4.57 26.74
N ARG A 11 9.58 4.67 27.60
CA ARG A 11 8.17 4.63 27.22
C ARG A 11 7.48 5.84 27.82
N SER A 12 7.71 7.00 27.23
CA SER A 12 6.81 8.14 27.38
C SER A 12 5.44 7.70 26.88
N SER A 13 4.55 7.49 27.84
CA SER A 13 3.20 6.96 27.69
C SER A 13 2.27 8.01 27.09
N THR A 14 2.18 8.07 25.76
CA THR A 14 0.91 8.49 25.16
C THR A 14 0.05 7.24 25.07
N SER A 15 -0.78 7.00 26.08
CA SER A 15 -1.82 5.96 26.05
C SER A 15 -2.96 6.39 25.12
N THR A 16 -2.64 6.68 23.87
CA THR A 16 -3.64 6.95 22.84
C THR A 16 -4.25 5.60 22.47
N SER A 17 -5.51 5.39 22.85
CA SER A 17 -6.21 4.14 22.55
C SER A 17 -6.13 3.81 21.06
N PRO A 18 -6.14 2.53 20.65
CA PRO A 18 -6.07 2.14 19.24
C PRO A 18 -7.11 2.88 18.37
N ARG A 19 -8.30 3.15 18.92
CA ARG A 19 -9.36 3.94 18.26
C ARG A 19 -8.91 5.37 17.96
N LYS A 20 -8.37 6.09 18.95
CA LYS A 20 -7.90 7.48 18.77
C LYS A 20 -6.76 7.56 17.77
N ARG A 21 -5.82 6.60 17.79
CA ARG A 21 -4.75 6.51 16.78
C ARG A 21 -5.30 6.27 15.37
N GLY A 22 -6.34 5.44 15.26
CA GLY A 22 -7.03 5.18 13.99
C GLY A 22 -7.71 6.43 13.43
N GLU A 23 -8.41 7.19 14.27
CA GLU A 23 -9.05 8.46 13.87
C GLU A 23 -8.03 9.50 13.41
N GLU A 24 -6.91 9.63 14.12
CA GLU A 24 -5.82 10.52 13.74
C GLU A 24 -5.19 10.11 12.39
N ALA A 25 -4.87 8.82 12.23
CA ALA A 25 -4.32 8.30 10.97
C ALA A 25 -5.29 8.52 9.80
N PHE A 26 -6.59 8.31 9.99
CA PHE A 26 -7.60 8.55 8.97
C PHE A 26 -7.71 10.05 8.63
N SER A 27 -7.66 10.94 9.62
CA SER A 27 -7.62 12.38 9.40
C SER A 27 -6.40 12.82 8.59
N ILE A 28 -5.23 12.21 8.84
CA ILE A 28 -4.04 12.44 8.03
C ILE A 28 -4.27 11.94 6.60
N PHE A 29 -4.78 10.72 6.42
CA PHE A 29 -5.09 10.13 5.12
C PHE A 29 -5.98 11.04 4.26
N CYS A 30 -7.06 11.58 4.84
CA CYS A 30 -7.97 12.50 4.13
C CYS A 30 -7.30 13.80 3.67
N ARG A 31 -6.16 14.18 4.24
CA ARG A 31 -5.40 15.39 3.90
C ARG A 31 -4.26 15.14 2.91
N LEU A 32 -3.97 13.89 2.53
CA LEU A 32 -2.87 13.55 1.62
C LEU A 32 -3.07 13.99 0.16
N GLY A 33 -4.21 14.61 -0.18
CA GLY A 33 -4.49 15.08 -1.55
C GLY A 33 -4.66 13.93 -2.55
N ILE A 34 -5.02 12.73 -2.08
CA ILE A 34 -5.27 11.57 -2.94
C ILE A 34 -6.52 11.86 -3.78
N ARG A 35 -6.36 11.81 -5.11
CA ARG A 35 -7.46 11.99 -6.06
C ARG A 35 -8.04 10.63 -6.45
N PRO A 36 -9.31 10.33 -6.13
CA PRO A 36 -9.98 9.15 -6.67
C PRO A 36 -10.08 9.29 -8.20
N VAL A 37 -9.66 8.25 -8.91
CA VAL A 37 -9.79 8.18 -10.37
C VAL A 37 -10.90 7.21 -10.69
N HIS A 38 -11.91 7.68 -11.41
CA HIS A 38 -12.99 6.84 -11.94
C HIS A 38 -12.85 6.78 -13.45
N ARG A 39 -12.69 5.57 -13.99
CA ARG A 39 -12.69 5.35 -15.44
C ARG A 39 -13.58 4.15 -15.80
N PRO A 40 -14.39 4.27 -16.86
CA PRO A 40 -15.26 3.19 -17.29
C PRO A 40 -14.49 2.00 -17.89
N ASP A 41 -13.27 2.18 -18.37
CA ASP A 41 -12.43 1.12 -18.96
C ASP A 41 -11.62 0.33 -17.90
N LEU A 42 -11.55 0.82 -16.67
CA LEU A 42 -10.64 0.29 -15.65
C LEU A 42 -10.92 -1.18 -15.30
N HIS A 43 -12.21 -1.53 -15.14
CA HIS A 43 -12.62 -2.88 -14.76
C HIS A 43 -12.39 -3.90 -15.88
N LEU A 44 -12.54 -3.48 -17.14
CA LEU A 44 -12.24 -4.31 -18.30
C LEU A 44 -10.74 -4.61 -18.36
N ARG A 45 -9.91 -3.57 -18.22
CA ARG A 45 -8.45 -3.75 -18.24
C ARG A 45 -7.96 -4.57 -17.05
N ALA A 46 -8.50 -4.35 -15.85
CA ALA A 46 -8.19 -5.16 -14.68
C ALA A 46 -8.54 -6.64 -14.89
N TRP A 47 -9.68 -6.92 -15.54
CA TRP A 47 -10.10 -8.29 -15.86
C TRP A 47 -9.17 -8.97 -16.88
N GLU A 48 -8.73 -8.26 -17.91
CA GLU A 48 -7.75 -8.77 -18.87
C GLU A 48 -6.43 -9.13 -18.20
N ILE A 49 -5.88 -8.21 -17.39
CA ILE A 49 -4.63 -8.46 -16.66
C ILE A 49 -4.79 -9.67 -15.71
N ALA A 50 -5.95 -9.80 -15.05
CA ALA A 50 -6.23 -10.93 -14.18
C ALA A 50 -6.17 -12.27 -14.93
N LYS A 51 -6.73 -12.32 -16.14
CA LYS A 51 -6.65 -13.50 -17.03
C LYS A 51 -5.22 -13.77 -17.48
N GLU A 52 -4.50 -12.74 -17.93
CA GLU A 52 -3.11 -12.86 -18.39
C GLU A 52 -2.17 -13.39 -17.30
N LEU A 53 -2.39 -12.98 -16.05
CA LEU A 53 -1.60 -13.40 -14.89
C LEU A 53 -2.18 -14.65 -14.18
N ASN A 54 -3.24 -15.25 -14.73
CA ASN A 54 -3.96 -16.40 -14.18
C ASN A 54 -4.24 -16.24 -12.67
N THR A 55 -4.82 -15.10 -12.28
CA THR A 55 -5.09 -14.77 -10.88
C THR A 55 -6.57 -14.43 -10.66
N PRO A 56 -7.21 -14.95 -9.60
CA PRO A 56 -8.61 -14.64 -9.29
C PRO A 56 -8.79 -13.25 -8.66
N ARG A 57 -7.69 -12.54 -8.38
CA ARG A 57 -7.68 -11.27 -7.62
C ARG A 57 -7.84 -10.06 -8.54
N VAL A 58 -9.01 -9.91 -9.13
CA VAL A 58 -9.31 -8.79 -10.06
C VAL A 58 -9.22 -7.44 -9.35
N TYR A 59 -9.59 -7.37 -8.07
CA TYR A 59 -9.50 -6.14 -7.28
C TYR A 59 -8.07 -5.57 -7.27
N ASP A 60 -7.07 -6.39 -6.96
CA ASP A 60 -5.66 -5.97 -6.99
C ASP A 60 -5.22 -5.50 -8.38
N MET A 61 -5.81 -6.07 -9.45
CA MET A 61 -5.50 -5.69 -10.83
C MET A 61 -6.07 -4.32 -11.20
N HIS A 62 -7.01 -3.74 -10.44
CA HIS A 62 -7.46 -2.38 -10.69
C HIS A 62 -6.34 -1.37 -10.44
N CYS A 63 -5.53 -1.56 -9.40
CA CYS A 63 -4.37 -0.71 -9.15
C CYS A 63 -3.33 -0.83 -10.28
N VAL A 64 -3.12 -2.04 -10.78
CA VAL A 64 -2.20 -2.33 -11.89
C VAL A 64 -2.70 -1.70 -13.19
N ALA A 65 -3.98 -1.90 -13.51
CA ALA A 65 -4.61 -1.34 -14.69
C ALA A 65 -4.61 0.19 -14.66
N LEU A 66 -4.90 0.80 -13.51
CA LEU A 66 -4.88 2.25 -13.37
C LEU A 66 -3.48 2.82 -13.65
N ALA A 67 -2.45 2.22 -13.06
CA ALA A 67 -1.07 2.65 -13.29
C ALA A 67 -0.64 2.46 -14.75
N GLU A 68 -1.04 1.35 -15.39
CA GLU A 68 -0.76 1.09 -16.81
C GLU A 68 -1.45 2.11 -17.73
N LEU A 69 -2.73 2.43 -17.48
CA LEU A 69 -3.52 3.38 -18.27
C LEU A 69 -3.08 4.84 -18.08
N GLU A 70 -2.71 5.23 -16.86
CA GLU A 70 -2.22 6.58 -16.55
C GLU A 70 -0.71 6.74 -16.85
N GLY A 71 -0.02 5.65 -17.24
CA GLY A 71 1.41 5.68 -17.56
C GLY A 71 2.28 6.03 -16.35
N CYS A 72 1.88 5.64 -15.13
CA CYS A 72 2.55 6.00 -13.89
C CYS A 72 3.10 4.78 -13.14
N GLU A 73 3.92 5.02 -12.12
CA GLU A 73 4.49 3.96 -11.31
C GLU A 73 3.47 3.43 -10.30
N LEU A 74 3.43 2.10 -10.12
CA LEU A 74 2.64 1.46 -9.08
C LEU A 74 3.47 1.30 -7.81
N TYR A 75 3.00 1.85 -6.70
CA TYR A 75 3.58 1.60 -5.37
C TYR A 75 2.67 0.67 -4.57
N THR A 76 3.22 -0.41 -4.01
CA THR A 76 2.43 -1.37 -3.21
C THR A 76 3.24 -2.00 -2.09
N ALA A 77 2.58 -2.28 -0.97
CA ALA A 77 3.14 -3.09 0.11
C ALA A 77 2.89 -4.60 -0.12
N ASP A 78 2.09 -4.99 -1.11
CA ASP A 78 1.82 -6.39 -1.42
C ASP A 78 2.98 -7.03 -2.20
N ARG A 79 3.86 -7.71 -1.48
CA ARG A 79 4.97 -8.51 -2.05
C ARG A 79 4.48 -9.61 -3.00
N GLY A 80 3.33 -10.21 -2.70
CA GLY A 80 2.73 -11.28 -3.51
C GLY A 80 2.23 -10.76 -4.85
N LEU A 81 1.68 -9.54 -4.88
CA LEU A 81 1.36 -8.83 -6.12
C LEU A 81 2.62 -8.56 -6.94
N LEU A 82 3.66 -7.96 -6.35
CA LEU A 82 4.91 -7.65 -7.04
C LEU A 82 5.56 -8.88 -7.69
N ARG A 83 5.54 -10.02 -6.99
CA ARG A 83 6.06 -11.28 -7.53
C ARG A 83 5.27 -11.78 -8.75
N LYS A 84 3.95 -11.56 -8.77
CA LYS A 84 3.08 -12.00 -9.87
C LYS A 84 3.15 -11.11 -11.11
N LEU A 85 3.59 -9.85 -10.98
CA LEU A 85 3.57 -8.88 -12.09
C LEU A 85 4.52 -9.23 -13.25
N GLY A 86 5.48 -10.14 -13.07
CA GLY A 86 6.40 -10.56 -14.14
C GLY A 86 7.06 -9.36 -14.83
N ALA A 87 6.95 -9.26 -16.16
CA ALA A 87 7.50 -8.14 -16.94
C ALA A 87 6.87 -6.77 -16.63
N ARG A 88 5.67 -6.72 -16.04
CA ARG A 88 5.03 -5.47 -15.58
C ARG A 88 5.70 -4.90 -14.33
N ARG A 89 6.56 -5.67 -13.66
CA ARG A 89 7.30 -5.22 -12.48
C ARG A 89 8.22 -4.03 -12.76
N ARG A 90 8.59 -3.75 -14.02
CA ARG A 90 9.50 -2.65 -14.39
C ARG A 90 9.07 -1.27 -13.88
N TRP A 91 7.77 -1.04 -13.72
CA TRP A 91 7.18 0.22 -13.22
C TRP A 91 6.46 0.02 -11.87
N ALA A 92 6.61 -1.14 -11.22
CA ALA A 92 6.00 -1.44 -9.93
C ALA A 92 7.04 -1.55 -8.81
N LYS A 93 6.86 -0.76 -7.75
CA LYS A 93 7.78 -0.60 -6.61
C LYS A 93 7.14 -1.08 -5.32
N GLY A 94 7.95 -1.77 -4.52
CA GLY A 94 7.59 -2.14 -3.16
C GLY A 94 7.80 -1.00 -2.18
N ILE A 95 6.87 -0.81 -1.26
CA ILE A 95 7.05 0.06 -0.08
C ILE A 95 7.10 -0.80 1.18
N GLY A 96 7.96 -0.44 2.14
CA GLY A 96 8.02 -1.11 3.46
C GLY A 96 9.29 -1.92 3.79
N GLY A 97 10.35 -1.83 2.97
CA GLY A 97 11.68 -2.39 3.31
C GLY A 97 11.74 -3.91 3.23
N PHE A 98 11.57 -4.45 2.03
CA PHE A 98 11.33 -5.87 1.78
C PHE A 98 12.29 -6.45 0.75
#